data_AF-A0A136IIM4-F1
#
_entry.id   AF-A0A136IIM4-F1
#
_cell.length_a   1.000
_cell.length_b   1.000
_cell.length_c   1.000
_cell.angle_alpha   90.00
_cell.angle_beta   90.00
_cell.angle_gamma   90.00
#
_symmetry.space_group_name_H-M   'P 1'
#
loop_
_entity.id
_entity.type
_entity.pdbx_description
1 polymer ?
#
loop_
_entity_poly.entity_id
_entity_poly.type
_entity_poly.pdbx_seq_one_letter_code
_entity_poly.pdbx_strand_id
1 'polypeptide(L)'
;GIDIMPCSRCHRLEQTCRAAPTESAKCSGCLRANVQCDGIWVASTLNRVMAEDDRLKVREADAEQALVAAHQSLNESMARLTQLRKQRSELKSKGLDLISRGFSSLDELEEVEHAEGQAVGDLLSLGFPDVID
;
A
#
# COMPACT_ATOMS: atom_id res chain seq x y z
N GLY A 1 5.61 32.44 50.93
CA GLY A 1 5.16 31.46 49.94
C GLY A 1 6.32 31.12 49.04
N ILE A 2 6.38 29.87 48.57
CA ILE A 2 7.41 29.38 47.62
C ILE A 2 7.15 30.00 46.24
N ASP A 3 8.21 30.37 45.54
CA ASP A 3 8.11 30.87 44.17
C ASP A 3 7.77 29.71 43.23
N ILE A 4 6.70 29.88 42.45
CA ILE A 4 6.17 28.86 41.54
C ILE A 4 6.10 29.41 40.12
N MET A 5 5.87 28.51 39.16
CA MET A 5 5.60 28.89 37.77
C MET A 5 4.49 29.95 37.70
N PRO A 6 4.67 31.00 36.87
CA PRO A 6 3.73 32.10 36.84
C PRO A 6 2.38 31.66 36.28
N CYS A 7 1.30 31.98 37.00
CA CYS A 7 -0.05 31.93 36.45
C CYS A 7 -0.21 32.99 35.34
N SER A 8 -1.19 32.84 34.46
CA SER A 8 -1.37 33.75 33.30
C SER A 8 -1.43 35.23 33.71
N ARG A 9 -2.04 35.53 34.85
CA ARG A 9 -2.12 36.90 35.38
C ARG A 9 -0.77 37.41 35.89
N CYS A 10 -0.06 36.61 36.68
CA CYS A 10 1.27 36.96 37.18
C CYS A 10 2.26 37.14 36.03
N HIS A 11 2.16 36.30 34.99
CA HIS A 11 2.96 36.43 33.78
C HIS A 11 2.66 37.76 33.05
N ARG A 12 1.38 38.09 32.82
CA ARG A 12 0.98 39.34 32.15
C ARG A 12 1.35 40.61 32.92
N LEU A 13 1.37 40.52 34.25
CA LEU A 13 1.75 41.65 35.12
C LEU A 13 3.25 41.67 35.42
N GLU A 14 4.03 40.74 34.86
CA GLU A 14 5.47 40.59 35.10
C GLU A 14 5.82 40.49 36.59
N GLN A 15 4.96 39.82 37.37
CA GLN A 15 5.11 39.63 38.81
C GLN A 15 5.50 38.19 39.15
N THR A 16 6.35 38.03 40.18
CA THR A 16 6.66 36.71 40.73
C THR A 16 5.42 36.05 41.32
N CYS A 17 5.10 34.85 40.84
CA CYS A 17 3.98 34.06 41.33
C CYS A 17 4.43 33.25 42.56
N ARG A 18 3.75 33.45 43.69
CA ARG A 18 4.06 32.75 44.94
C ARG A 18 2.89 31.85 45.34
N ALA A 19 3.17 30.60 45.72
CA ALA A 19 2.16 29.71 46.27
C ALA A 19 1.52 30.31 47.52
N ALA A 20 0.19 30.21 47.63
CA ALA A 20 -0.51 30.64 48.84
C ALA A 20 -0.06 29.80 50.05
N PRO A 21 0.04 30.39 51.26
CA PRO A 21 0.36 29.64 52.47
C PRO A 21 -0.77 28.74 52.97
N THR A 22 -1.99 28.95 52.44
CA THR A 22 -3.19 28.16 52.75
C THR A 22 -3.43 27.10 51.67
N GLU A 23 -4.29 26.12 51.93
CA GLU A 23 -4.78 25.13 50.94
C GLU A 23 -5.72 25.79 49.89
N SER A 24 -5.23 26.81 49.22
CA SER A 24 -5.94 27.50 48.15
C SER A 24 -5.46 27.01 46.80
N ALA A 25 -6.40 26.81 45.87
CA ALA A 25 -6.11 26.60 44.46
C ALA A 25 -5.59 27.88 43.73
N LYS A 26 -5.17 28.92 44.46
CA LYS A 26 -4.71 30.20 43.93
C LYS A 26 -3.33 30.58 44.46
N CYS A 27 -2.53 31.26 43.65
CA CYS A 27 -1.31 31.91 44.12
C CYS A 27 -1.64 33.10 45.04
N SER A 28 -0.71 33.54 45.88
CA SER A 28 -0.90 34.66 46.81
C SER A 28 -1.33 35.97 46.15
N GLY A 29 -0.93 36.20 44.89
CA GLY A 29 -1.34 37.38 44.13
C GLY A 29 -2.81 37.32 43.70
N CYS A 30 -3.23 36.18 43.13
CA CYS A 30 -4.60 35.98 42.68
C CYS A 30 -5.58 35.78 43.84
N LEU A 31 -5.13 35.20 44.96
CA LEU A 31 -5.92 35.08 46.18
C LEU A 31 -6.26 36.46 46.75
N ARG A 32 -5.27 37.36 46.88
CA ARG A 32 -5.49 38.75 47.36
C ARG A 32 -6.35 39.58 46.42
N ALA A 33 -6.18 39.42 45.12
CA ALA A 33 -6.98 40.11 44.12
C ALA A 33 -8.38 39.48 43.93
N ASN A 34 -8.68 38.37 44.61
CA ASN A 34 -9.91 37.59 44.47
C ASN A 34 -10.28 37.24 43.01
N VAL A 35 -9.29 36.92 42.18
CA VAL A 35 -9.47 36.50 40.78
C VAL A 35 -9.21 35.00 40.62
N GLN A 36 -9.53 34.44 39.45
CA GLN A 36 -9.15 33.06 39.12
C GLN A 36 -7.63 32.93 38.94
N CYS A 37 -7.10 31.75 39.25
CA CYS A 37 -5.69 31.42 39.12
C CYS A 37 -5.55 30.07 38.42
N ASP A 38 -4.81 30.04 37.33
CA ASP A 38 -4.51 28.85 36.53
C ASP A 38 -3.13 28.25 36.86
N GLY A 39 -2.26 29.00 37.55
CA GLY A 39 -0.86 28.61 37.81
C GLY A 39 -0.67 27.34 38.64
N ILE A 40 -1.64 26.95 39.48
CA ILE A 40 -1.49 25.79 40.37
C ILE A 40 -1.56 24.46 39.60
N TRP A 41 -2.25 24.43 38.46
CA TRP A 41 -2.44 23.22 37.67
C TRP A 41 -1.47 23.11 36.49
N VAL A 42 -0.58 24.08 36.29
CA VAL A 42 0.33 24.11 35.13
C VAL A 42 1.26 22.91 35.12
N ALA A 43 1.84 22.56 36.27
CA ALA A 43 2.78 21.43 36.37
C ALA A 43 2.09 20.07 36.10
N SER A 44 0.93 19.83 36.70
CA SER A 44 0.18 18.58 36.49
C SER A 44 -0.38 18.48 35.07
N THR A 45 -0.82 19.60 34.49
CA THR A 45 -1.26 19.67 33.10
C THR A 45 -0.12 19.39 32.15
N LEU A 46 1.07 19.98 32.37
CA LEU A 46 2.26 19.75 31.57
C LEU A 46 2.68 18.27 31.62
N ASN A 47 2.73 17.67 32.81
CA ASN A 47 3.07 16.25 32.96
C ASN A 47 2.09 15.35 32.20
N ARG A 48 0.79 15.67 32.23
CA ARG A 48 -0.23 14.93 31.46
C ARG A 48 -0.02 15.08 29.96
N VAL A 49 0.27 16.29 29.48
CA VAL A 49 0.55 16.56 28.07
C VAL A 49 1.79 15.80 27.61
N MET A 50 2.87 15.82 28.39
CA MET A 50 4.10 15.09 28.07
C MET A 50 3.88 13.57 28.03
N ALA A 51 3.15 13.03 29.02
CA ALA A 51 2.83 11.60 29.03
C ALA A 51 1.96 11.18 27.82
N GLU A 52 1.06 12.06 27.36
CA GLU A 52 0.27 11.79 26.17
C GLU A 52 1.09 11.93 24.89
N ASP A 53 2.00 12.89 24.81
CA ASP A 53 2.95 13.03 23.70
C ASP A 53 3.84 11.79 23.56
N ASP A 54 4.37 11.26 24.65
CA ASP A 54 5.16 10.03 24.65
C ASP A 54 4.34 8.81 24.18
N ARG A 55 3.07 8.73 24.59
CA ARG A 55 2.16 7.67 24.08
C ARG A 55 1.88 7.82 22.59
N LEU A 56 1.70 9.04 22.11
CA LEU A 56 1.46 9.30 20.69
C LEU A 56 2.67 8.93 19.85
N LYS A 57 3.88 9.27 20.30
CA LYS A 57 5.13 8.87 19.62
C LYS A 57 5.26 7.36 19.44
N VAL A 58 4.92 6.58 20.47
CA VAL A 58 4.93 5.11 20.37
C VAL A 58 3.91 4.64 19.34
N ARG A 59 2.68 5.16 19.39
CA ARG A 59 1.62 4.81 18.43
C ARG A 59 1.94 5.21 17.00
N GLU A 60 2.61 6.34 16.82
CA GLU A 60 3.09 6.82 15.52
C GLU A 60 4.14 5.85 14.96
N ALA A 61 5.15 5.47 15.76
CA ALA A 61 6.16 4.50 15.37
C ALA A 61 5.55 3.13 14.99
N ASP A 62 4.57 2.65 15.76
CA ASP A 62 3.85 1.40 15.45
C ASP A 62 3.08 1.52 14.12
N ALA A 63 2.42 2.65 13.89
CA ALA A 63 1.69 2.92 12.65
C ALA A 63 2.64 3.02 11.44
N GLU A 64 3.81 3.65 11.59
CA GLU A 64 4.85 3.70 10.57
C GLU A 64 5.35 2.30 10.20
N GLN A 65 5.61 1.44 11.19
CA GLN A 65 6.03 0.06 10.94
C GLN A 65 4.94 -0.74 10.19
N ALA A 66 3.68 -0.58 10.59
CA ALA A 66 2.56 -1.22 9.90
C ALA A 66 2.42 -0.74 8.45
N LEU A 67 2.65 0.56 8.20
CA LEU A 67 2.64 1.14 6.87
C LEU A 67 3.75 0.55 5.98
N VAL A 68 4.97 0.41 6.51
CA VAL A 68 6.08 -0.21 5.78
C VAL A 68 5.76 -1.66 5.40
N ALA A 69 5.23 -2.45 6.33
CA ALA A 69 4.83 -3.83 6.06
C ALA A 69 3.72 -3.93 5.00
N ALA A 70 2.72 -3.04 5.06
CA ALA A 70 1.66 -2.98 4.06
C ALA A 70 2.21 -2.62 2.66
N HIS A 71 3.15 -1.69 2.58
CA HIS A 71 3.82 -1.35 1.32
C HIS A 71 4.61 -2.51 0.72
N GLN A 72 5.33 -3.27 1.55
CA GLN A 72 6.05 -4.46 1.09
C GLN A 72 5.08 -5.50 0.52
N SER A 73 4.00 -5.81 1.23
CA SER A 73 2.97 -6.76 0.77
C SER A 73 2.27 -6.30 -0.53
N LEU A 74 2.01 -5.00 -0.65
CA LEU A 74 1.46 -4.42 -1.88
C LEU A 74 2.41 -4.62 -3.06
N ASN A 75 3.69 -4.33 -2.88
CA ASN A 75 4.70 -4.47 -3.92
C ASN A 75 4.84 -5.93 -4.39
N GLU A 76 4.86 -6.88 -3.46
CA GLU A 76 4.87 -8.32 -3.78
C GLU A 76 3.64 -8.74 -4.58
N SER A 77 2.46 -8.28 -4.15
CA SER A 77 1.20 -8.57 -4.83
C SER A 77 1.17 -7.97 -6.24
N MET A 78 1.69 -6.75 -6.41
CA MET A 78 1.81 -6.10 -7.71
C MET A 78 2.79 -6.82 -8.65
N ALA A 79 3.94 -7.27 -8.12
CA ALA A 79 4.91 -8.05 -8.89
C ALA A 79 4.29 -9.37 -9.38
N ARG A 80 3.59 -10.08 -8.49
CA ARG A 80 2.86 -11.32 -8.83
C ARG A 80 1.79 -11.08 -9.89
N LEU A 81 0.99 -10.02 -9.75
CA LEU A 81 -0.03 -9.67 -10.74
C LEU A 81 0.59 -9.38 -12.11
N THR A 82 1.72 -8.68 -12.14
CA THR A 82 2.45 -8.36 -13.36
C THR A 82 2.97 -9.62 -14.04
N GLN A 83 3.56 -10.54 -13.28
CA GLN A 83 4.02 -11.83 -13.79
C GLN A 83 2.87 -12.66 -14.36
N LEU A 84 1.75 -12.76 -13.65
CA LEU A 84 0.56 -13.49 -14.12
C LEU A 84 0.00 -12.91 -15.43
N ARG A 85 -0.03 -11.57 -15.55
CA ARG A 85 -0.44 -10.90 -16.80
C ARG A 85 0.49 -11.25 -17.96
N LYS A 86 1.80 -11.23 -17.73
CA LYS A 86 2.80 -11.62 -18.73
C LYS A 86 2.62 -13.08 -19.17
N GLN A 87 2.53 -14.00 -18.22
CA GLN A 87 2.30 -15.43 -18.48
C GLN A 87 1.02 -15.67 -19.28
N ARG A 88 -0.09 -15.01 -18.91
CA ARG A 88 -1.35 -15.09 -19.66
C ARG A 88 -1.19 -14.60 -21.10
N SER A 89 -0.48 -13.49 -21.30
CA SER A 89 -0.23 -12.94 -22.64
C SER A 89 0.61 -13.88 -23.49
N GLU A 90 1.68 -14.44 -22.92
CA GLU A 90 2.54 -15.42 -23.61
C GLU A 90 1.78 -16.68 -23.97
N LEU A 91 0.95 -17.20 -23.05
CA LEU A 91 0.13 -18.38 -23.31
C LEU A 91 -0.87 -18.13 -24.45
N LYS A 92 -1.52 -16.96 -24.46
CA LYS A 92 -2.43 -16.57 -25.55
C LYS A 92 -1.68 -16.48 -26.87
N SER A 93 -0.50 -15.85 -26.90
CA SER A 93 0.31 -15.72 -28.11
C SER A 93 0.75 -17.09 -28.64
N LYS A 94 1.21 -17.98 -27.76
CA LYS A 94 1.60 -19.35 -28.12
C LYS A 94 0.42 -20.15 -28.68
N GLY A 95 -0.76 -20.02 -28.08
CA GLY A 95 -1.98 -20.68 -28.57
C GLY A 95 -2.34 -20.22 -29.98
N LEU A 96 -2.28 -18.91 -30.25
CA LEU A 96 -2.54 -18.36 -31.58
C LEU A 96 -1.50 -18.82 -32.61
N ASP A 97 -0.22 -18.84 -32.25
CA ASP A 97 0.86 -19.33 -33.13
C ASP A 97 0.70 -20.83 -33.45
N LEU A 98 0.37 -21.66 -32.46
CA LEU A 98 0.10 -23.09 -32.69
C LEU A 98 -1.10 -23.31 -33.61
N ILE A 99 -2.18 -22.57 -33.40
CA ILE A 99 -3.37 -22.64 -34.27
C ILE A 99 -3.01 -22.23 -35.70
N SER A 100 -2.29 -21.12 -35.86
CA SER A 100 -1.88 -20.62 -37.18
C SER A 100 -1.01 -21.63 -37.93
N ARG A 101 -0.03 -22.25 -37.25
CA ARG A 101 0.81 -23.29 -37.87
C ARG A 101 0.02 -24.54 -38.21
N GLY A 102 -0.95 -24.91 -37.37
CA GLY A 102 -1.86 -26.02 -37.62
C GLY A 102 -2.65 -25.81 -38.91
N PHE A 103 -3.24 -24.64 -39.10
CA PHE A 103 -3.94 -24.31 -40.35
C PHE A 103 -3.02 -24.36 -41.58
N SER A 104 -1.85 -23.72 -41.52
CA SER A 104 -0.90 -23.77 -42.63
C SER A 104 -0.45 -25.19 -42.97
N SER A 105 -0.24 -26.05 -41.97
CA SER A 105 0.12 -27.45 -42.21
C SER A 105 -1.02 -28.28 -42.82
N LEU A 106 -2.28 -27.94 -42.50
CA LEU A 106 -3.44 -28.62 -43.09
C LEU A 106 -3.62 -28.19 -44.54
N ASP A 107 -3.48 -26.90 -44.83
CA ASP A 107 -3.54 -26.38 -46.20
C ASP A 107 -2.44 -27.03 -47.08
N GLU A 108 -1.21 -27.14 -46.56
CA GLU A 108 -0.10 -27.82 -47.26
C GLU A 108 -0.40 -29.30 -47.55
N LEU A 109 -1.02 -30.02 -46.60
CA LEU A 109 -1.38 -31.43 -46.79
C LEU A 109 -2.49 -31.60 -47.82
N GLU A 110 -3.51 -30.73 -47.81
CA GLU A 110 -4.62 -30.76 -48.77
C GLU A 110 -4.13 -30.46 -50.20
N GLU A 111 -3.18 -29.54 -50.36
CA GLU A 111 -2.51 -29.29 -51.64
C GLU A 111 -1.74 -30.51 -52.17
N VAL A 112 -1.02 -31.22 -51.29
CA VAL A 112 -0.29 -32.45 -51.65
C VAL A 112 -1.25 -33.57 -52.04
N GLU A 113 -2.32 -33.81 -51.26
CA GLU A 113 -3.33 -34.81 -51.59
C GLU A 113 -4.02 -34.52 -52.93
N HIS A 114 -4.32 -33.26 -53.22
CA HIS A 114 -4.87 -32.86 -54.52
C HIS A 114 -3.88 -33.10 -55.66
N ALA A 115 -2.60 -32.79 -55.48
CA ALA A 115 -1.57 -33.03 -56.49
C ALA A 115 -1.36 -34.53 -56.74
N GLU A 116 -1.34 -35.36 -55.69
CA GLU A 116 -1.25 -36.82 -55.81
C GLU A 116 -2.49 -37.40 -56.52
N GLY A 117 -3.69 -36.97 -56.12
CA GLY A 117 -4.93 -37.41 -56.77
C GLY A 117 -5.00 -37.05 -58.25
N GLN A 118 -4.51 -35.86 -58.63
CA GLN A 118 -4.37 -35.46 -60.04
C GLN A 118 -3.36 -36.33 -60.78
N ALA A 119 -2.18 -36.56 -60.19
CA ALA A 119 -1.15 -37.40 -60.81
C ALA A 119 -1.62 -38.86 -61.01
N VAL A 120 -2.33 -39.43 -60.03
CA VAL A 120 -2.94 -40.76 -60.14
C VAL A 120 -4.02 -40.79 -61.22
N GLY A 121 -4.89 -39.77 -61.27
CA GLY A 121 -5.90 -39.63 -62.31
C GLY A 121 -5.31 -39.52 -63.72
N ASP A 122 -4.22 -38.77 -63.88
CA ASP A 122 -3.50 -38.62 -65.15
C ASP A 122 -2.83 -39.93 -65.58
N LEU A 123 -2.23 -40.68 -64.65
CA LEU A 123 -1.67 -42.01 -64.93
C LEU A 123 -2.74 -43.00 -65.39
N LEU A 124 -3.90 -43.02 -64.72
CA LEU A 124 -5.05 -43.84 -65.12
C LEU A 124 -5.59 -43.42 -66.50
N SER A 125 -5.66 -42.11 -66.78
CA SER A 125 -6.11 -41.59 -68.08
C SER A 125 -5.13 -41.90 -69.22
N LEU A 126 -3.84 -42.07 -68.93
CA LEU A 126 -2.80 -42.50 -69.88
C LEU A 126 -2.80 -44.02 -70.12
N GLY A 127 -3.70 -44.76 -69.46
CA GLY A 127 -3.90 -46.19 -69.69
C GLY A 127 -2.95 -47.11 -68.91
N PHE A 128 -2.33 -46.61 -67.84
CA PHE A 128 -1.60 -47.49 -66.90
C PHE A 128 -2.62 -48.31 -66.08
N PRO A 129 -2.53 -49.65 -66.09
CA PRO A 129 -3.41 -50.48 -65.29
C PRO A 129 -3.10 -50.33 -63.80
N ASP A 130 -4.14 -50.22 -63.00
CA ASP A 130 -4.06 -50.19 -61.53
C ASP A 130 -3.59 -51.56 -61.04
N VAL A 131 -2.31 -51.67 -60.64
CA VAL A 131 -1.74 -52.92 -60.11
C VAL A 131 -1.85 -52.86 -58.59
N ILE A 132 -3.01 -53.25 -58.08
CA ILE A 132 -3.25 -53.55 -56.66
C ILE A 132 -3.51 -55.05 -56.57
N ASP A 133 -2.65 -55.77 -55.82
CA ASP A 133 -2.82 -57.17 -55.40
C ASP A 133 -3.10 -57.19 -53.88
#